data_AF-A0AAE1AFN0-F1
#
_entry.id   AF-A0AAE1AFN0-F1
#
_cell.length_a   1.000
_cell.length_b   1.000
_cell.length_c   1.000
_cell.angle_alpha   90.00
_cell.angle_beta   90.00
_cell.angle_gamma   90.00
#
_symmetry.space_group_name_H-M   'P 1'
#
loop_
_entity.id
_entity.type
_entity.pdbx_description
1 polymer ?
#
loop_
_entity_poly.entity_id
_entity_poly.type
_entity_poly.pdbx_seq_one_letter_code
_entity_poly.pdbx_strand_id
1 'polypeptide(L)'
;MTERSRFEEVRNIGDAGDSIPTCQDIQPATDSPVCEMVRSIKSALHCGDHQSLKVALEKLELWKNQKDNERLHNYWRVAQLTGEAELKNVCILLTVTSEKPENVRWNYLQDALSVLAMCLCNREIISTMLFYANDIQPVLTMALVQTCDEEVYFESLVIINKMLIVCREKFAKFILTPFFLEALTEGVEQWLGTSIRLTNMLLQVIKSILMCGQDSTFEKASQVIKKLVNTFTLASKEIATCADKGQTCNMSLSIEFFEALVKSIVFSPHECSIYWTKGKSTKELLCEVLDQPWLFIHCSWPPCGVHNGMPQTFFRKCGACSIVRYCSRQCQTKHWEAGHLILCKSNMNRNKSA
;
A
#
# COMPACT_ATOMS: atom_id res chain seq x y z
N MET A 1 -26.51 -1.24 -15.49
CA MET A 1 -26.43 -0.89 -14.05
C MET A 1 -25.65 0.40 -13.91
N THR A 2 -26.21 1.37 -13.19
CA THR A 2 -25.52 2.61 -12.83
C THR A 2 -24.48 2.32 -11.74
N GLU A 3 -23.41 3.11 -11.63
CA GLU A 3 -22.38 2.91 -10.59
C GLU A 3 -22.98 2.90 -9.17
N ARG A 4 -24.05 3.70 -8.95
CA ARG A 4 -24.80 3.76 -7.70
C ARG A 4 -25.46 2.42 -7.31
N SER A 5 -25.98 1.66 -8.28
CA SER A 5 -26.60 0.35 -8.04
C SER A 5 -25.59 -0.71 -7.60
N ARG A 6 -24.32 -0.61 -8.01
CA ARG A 6 -23.26 -1.53 -7.55
C ARG A 6 -22.80 -1.23 -6.11
N PHE A 7 -22.80 0.04 -5.72
CA PHE A 7 -22.52 0.44 -4.33
C PHE A 7 -23.61 -0.06 -3.38
N GLU A 8 -24.88 -0.01 -3.79
CA GLU A 8 -26.01 -0.57 -3.01
C GLU A 8 -25.94 -2.09 -2.90
N GLU A 9 -25.53 -2.78 -3.97
CA GLU A 9 -25.38 -4.24 -3.96
C GLU A 9 -24.29 -4.69 -2.98
N VAL A 10 -23.11 -4.05 -2.99
CA VAL A 10 -22.00 -4.39 -2.07
C VAL A 10 -22.31 -4.06 -0.61
N ARG A 11 -23.08 -2.99 -0.33
CA ARG A 11 -23.48 -2.64 1.05
C ARG A 11 -24.28 -3.76 1.74
N ASN A 12 -25.07 -4.50 0.98
CA ASN A 12 -25.97 -5.53 1.49
C ASN A 12 -25.30 -6.91 1.69
N ILE A 13 -24.02 -7.09 1.31
CA ILE A 13 -23.37 -8.42 1.33
C ILE A 13 -22.77 -8.76 2.72
N GLY A 14 -22.93 -7.90 3.73
CA GLY A 14 -22.40 -8.15 5.08
C GLY A 14 -23.34 -8.85 6.06
N ASP A 15 -24.63 -9.01 5.73
CA ASP A 15 -25.65 -9.48 6.68
C ASP A 15 -26.18 -10.88 6.36
N ALA A 16 -25.77 -11.48 5.24
CA ALA A 16 -26.10 -12.86 4.90
C ALA A 16 -25.04 -13.80 5.49
N GLY A 17 -25.30 -14.32 6.69
CA GLY A 17 -24.54 -15.45 7.23
C GLY A 17 -24.51 -16.62 6.25
N ASP A 18 -23.34 -17.24 6.12
CA ASP A 18 -23.03 -18.60 5.66
C ASP A 18 -23.60 -19.13 4.33
N SER A 19 -24.38 -18.37 3.56
CA SER A 19 -24.82 -18.81 2.23
C SER A 19 -23.80 -18.38 1.16
N ILE A 20 -22.72 -19.15 1.05
CA ILE A 20 -21.77 -19.11 -0.07
C ILE A 20 -22.55 -19.38 -1.37
N PRO A 21 -22.66 -18.42 -2.31
CA PRO A 21 -23.10 -18.75 -3.65
C PRO A 21 -21.97 -19.56 -4.30
N THR A 22 -22.23 -20.83 -4.59
CA THR A 22 -21.29 -21.69 -5.34
C THR A 22 -21.11 -21.11 -6.75
N CYS A 23 -20.07 -20.31 -6.92
CA CYS A 23 -19.58 -19.86 -8.21
C CYS A 23 -18.92 -21.06 -8.93
N GLN A 24 -19.74 -21.99 -9.42
CA GLN A 24 -19.32 -23.11 -10.25
C GLN A 24 -19.47 -22.75 -11.72
N ASP A 25 -18.44 -22.08 -12.25
CA ASP A 25 -18.06 -22.21 -13.66
C ASP A 25 -16.59 -22.65 -13.70
N ILE A 26 -16.39 -23.97 -13.60
CA ILE A 26 -15.07 -24.61 -13.66
C ILE A 26 -14.65 -24.70 -15.13
N GLN A 27 -13.65 -23.91 -15.52
CA GLN A 27 -12.74 -24.24 -16.63
C GLN A 27 -11.59 -25.14 -16.12
N PRO A 28 -11.00 -26.00 -16.98
CA PRO A 28 -10.25 -27.17 -16.55
C PRO A 28 -8.82 -26.89 -16.04
N ALA A 29 -8.54 -27.42 -14.84
CA ALA A 29 -7.34 -28.11 -14.31
C ALA A 29 -5.90 -27.84 -14.84
N THR A 30 -5.61 -26.71 -15.49
CA THR A 30 -4.24 -26.34 -15.92
C THR A 30 -3.81 -24.94 -15.47
N ASP A 31 -4.55 -24.35 -14.54
CA ASP A 31 -4.26 -23.00 -14.04
C ASP A 31 -3.09 -23.01 -13.07
N SER A 32 -2.09 -22.18 -13.34
CA SER A 32 -0.99 -21.94 -12.40
C SER A 32 -1.53 -21.47 -11.03
N PRO A 33 -0.83 -21.75 -9.91
CA PRO A 33 -1.24 -21.30 -8.58
C PRO A 33 -1.51 -19.79 -8.49
N VAL A 34 -0.81 -18.99 -9.30
CA VAL A 34 -1.00 -17.55 -9.42
C VAL A 34 -2.38 -17.21 -10.01
N CYS A 35 -2.82 -17.92 -11.04
CA CYS A 35 -4.14 -17.68 -11.67
C CYS A 35 -5.28 -18.02 -10.71
N GLU A 36 -5.17 -19.14 -9.98
CA GLU A 36 -6.12 -19.54 -8.96
C GLU A 36 -6.20 -18.48 -7.85
N MET A 37 -5.06 -18.01 -7.35
CA MET A 37 -5.00 -17.00 -6.30
C MET A 37 -5.63 -15.66 -6.74
N VAL A 38 -5.28 -15.17 -7.94
CA VAL A 38 -5.87 -13.93 -8.48
C VAL A 38 -7.39 -14.07 -8.65
N ARG A 39 -7.87 -15.23 -9.11
CA ARG A 39 -9.30 -15.51 -9.24
C ARG A 39 -10.00 -15.53 -7.88
N SER A 40 -9.39 -16.16 -6.87
CA SER A 40 -9.90 -16.21 -5.50
C SER A 40 -10.05 -14.79 -4.92
N ILE A 41 -8.99 -13.99 -4.97
CA ILE A 41 -9.01 -12.59 -4.48
C ILE A 41 -10.05 -11.77 -5.25
N LYS A 42 -10.09 -11.90 -6.58
CA LYS A 42 -11.09 -11.20 -7.40
C LYS A 42 -12.51 -11.56 -7.00
N SER A 43 -12.81 -12.85 -6.82
CA SER A 43 -14.12 -13.31 -6.39
C SER A 43 -14.48 -12.75 -5.03
N ALA A 44 -13.56 -12.81 -4.08
CA ALA A 44 -13.75 -12.26 -2.73
C ALA A 44 -14.02 -10.74 -2.75
N LEU A 45 -13.26 -9.98 -3.54
CA LEU A 45 -13.45 -8.54 -3.70
C LEU A 45 -14.81 -8.18 -4.34
N HIS A 46 -15.29 -8.98 -5.30
CA HIS A 46 -16.56 -8.71 -5.99
C HIS A 46 -17.76 -9.07 -5.11
N CYS A 47 -17.62 -10.09 -4.27
CA CYS A 47 -18.66 -10.52 -3.34
C CYS A 47 -18.55 -9.86 -1.96
N GLY A 48 -17.51 -9.07 -1.66
CA GLY A 48 -17.27 -8.59 -0.29
C GLY A 48 -17.04 -9.72 0.73
N ASP A 49 -16.55 -10.88 0.28
CA ASP A 49 -16.31 -12.06 1.11
C ASP A 49 -14.96 -11.92 1.83
N HIS A 50 -14.99 -11.33 3.03
CA HIS A 50 -13.81 -11.12 3.86
C HIS A 50 -13.17 -12.44 4.31
N GLN A 51 -13.94 -13.51 4.50
CA GLN A 51 -13.36 -14.79 4.95
C GLN A 51 -12.52 -15.43 3.85
N SER A 52 -13.01 -15.48 2.61
CA SER A 52 -12.22 -15.95 1.48
C SER A 52 -11.00 -15.05 1.22
N LEU A 53 -11.15 -13.74 1.42
CA LEU A 53 -10.04 -12.80 1.28
C LEU A 53 -8.94 -13.06 2.30
N LYS A 54 -9.31 -13.27 3.58
CA LYS A 54 -8.38 -13.60 4.65
C LYS A 54 -7.62 -14.89 4.38
N VAL A 55 -8.32 -15.96 3.95
CA VAL A 55 -7.68 -17.23 3.59
C VAL A 55 -6.68 -17.05 2.44
N ALA A 56 -7.01 -16.24 1.44
CA ALA A 56 -6.10 -15.92 0.34
C ALA A 56 -4.85 -15.15 0.83
N LEU A 57 -5.03 -14.17 1.72
CA LEU A 57 -3.94 -13.38 2.31
C LEU A 57 -3.01 -14.24 3.17
N GLU A 58 -3.53 -15.13 4.00
CA GLU A 58 -2.73 -16.06 4.82
C GLU A 58 -1.84 -16.94 3.92
N LYS A 59 -2.40 -17.48 2.83
CA LYS A 59 -1.64 -18.29 1.86
C LYS A 59 -0.58 -17.46 1.12
N LEU A 60 -0.85 -16.18 0.83
CA LEU A 60 0.12 -15.27 0.22
C LEU A 60 1.25 -14.89 1.19
N GLU A 61 0.95 -14.68 2.46
CA GLU A 61 1.97 -14.39 3.48
C GLU A 61 2.92 -15.58 3.66
N LEU A 62 2.40 -16.81 3.56
CA LEU A 62 3.24 -18.01 3.47
C LEU A 62 4.15 -18.00 2.23
N TRP A 63 3.70 -17.48 1.08
CA TRP A 63 4.54 -17.39 -0.12
C TRP A 63 5.64 -16.33 0.02
N LYS A 64 5.31 -15.19 0.63
CA LYS A 64 6.22 -14.06 0.86
C LYS A 64 7.35 -14.42 1.83
N ASN A 65 7.05 -15.14 2.91
CA ASN A 65 8.01 -15.44 3.98
C ASN A 65 8.90 -16.66 3.71
N GLN A 66 8.77 -17.28 2.54
CA GLN A 66 9.59 -18.43 2.19
C GLN A 66 10.90 -18.01 1.53
N LYS A 67 11.96 -18.76 1.83
CA LYS A 67 13.29 -18.59 1.22
C LYS A 67 13.36 -19.06 -0.24
N ASP A 68 12.28 -19.66 -0.74
CA ASP A 68 12.17 -20.09 -2.13
C ASP A 68 11.82 -18.90 -3.03
N ASN A 69 12.73 -18.59 -3.97
CA ASN A 69 12.55 -17.51 -4.93
C ASN A 69 11.26 -17.68 -5.74
N GLU A 70 10.86 -18.90 -6.10
CA GLU A 70 9.68 -19.12 -6.95
C GLU A 70 8.39 -18.64 -6.27
N ARG A 71 8.20 -18.96 -4.99
CA ARG A 71 7.01 -18.53 -4.23
C ARG A 71 7.01 -17.02 -4.00
N LEU A 72 8.16 -16.42 -3.73
CA LEU A 72 8.28 -14.97 -3.66
C LEU A 72 7.91 -14.31 -4.99
N HIS A 73 8.38 -14.86 -6.12
CA HIS A 73 7.98 -14.42 -7.45
C HIS A 73 6.46 -14.53 -7.66
N ASN A 74 5.86 -15.64 -7.26
CA ASN A 74 4.42 -15.86 -7.35
C ASN A 74 3.63 -14.85 -6.50
N TYR A 75 4.10 -14.52 -5.29
CA TYR A 75 3.51 -13.47 -4.44
C TYR A 75 3.49 -12.12 -5.18
N TRP A 76 4.65 -11.66 -5.68
CA TRP A 76 4.73 -10.37 -6.37
C TRP A 76 3.95 -10.34 -7.68
N ARG A 77 3.82 -11.49 -8.32
CA ARG A 77 2.99 -11.64 -9.51
C ARG A 77 1.51 -11.51 -9.18
N VAL A 78 1.02 -12.14 -8.12
CA VAL A 78 -0.36 -11.95 -7.63
C VAL A 78 -0.59 -10.49 -7.25
N ALA A 79 0.34 -9.87 -6.51
CA ALA A 79 0.27 -8.47 -6.13
C ALA A 79 0.11 -7.54 -7.35
N GLN A 80 0.96 -7.72 -8.38
CA GLN A 80 0.89 -6.94 -9.60
C GLN A 80 -0.42 -7.17 -10.36
N LEU A 81 -0.80 -8.42 -10.62
CA LEU A 81 -1.99 -8.74 -11.41
C LEU A 81 -3.28 -8.25 -10.71
N THR A 82 -3.34 -8.38 -9.38
CA THR A 82 -4.46 -7.89 -8.58
C THR A 82 -4.52 -6.36 -8.63
N GLY A 83 -3.41 -5.67 -8.43
CA GLY A 83 -3.40 -4.20 -8.48
C GLY A 83 -3.66 -3.63 -9.88
N GLU A 84 -3.31 -4.34 -10.95
CA GLU A 84 -3.62 -3.94 -12.33
C GLU A 84 -5.12 -4.10 -12.67
N ALA A 85 -5.78 -5.13 -12.15
CA ALA A 85 -7.15 -5.50 -12.52
C ALA A 85 -8.22 -5.03 -11.53
N GLU A 86 -7.91 -5.05 -10.23
CA GLU A 86 -8.92 -5.01 -9.16
C GLU A 86 -8.77 -3.81 -8.21
N LEU A 87 -7.84 -2.87 -8.47
CA LEU A 87 -7.63 -1.70 -7.61
C LEU A 87 -8.92 -0.90 -7.33
N LYS A 88 -9.83 -0.80 -8.31
CA LYS A 88 -11.17 -0.17 -8.12
C LYS A 88 -11.95 -0.87 -7.02
N ASN A 89 -12.02 -2.20 -7.10
CA ASN A 89 -12.85 -3.00 -6.20
C ASN A 89 -12.25 -3.05 -4.79
N VAL A 90 -10.92 -3.00 -4.67
CA VAL A 90 -10.24 -2.80 -3.38
C VAL A 90 -10.64 -1.47 -2.73
N CYS A 91 -10.66 -0.36 -3.49
CA CYS A 91 -11.09 0.94 -2.96
C CYS A 91 -12.57 0.96 -2.55
N ILE A 92 -13.44 0.31 -3.33
CA ILE A 92 -14.86 0.16 -3.00
C ILE A 92 -15.01 -0.64 -1.70
N LEU A 93 -14.31 -1.77 -1.59
CA LEU A 93 -14.35 -2.61 -0.38
C LEU A 93 -13.92 -1.81 0.85
N LEU A 94 -12.79 -1.09 0.78
CA LEU A 94 -12.32 -0.22 1.87
C LEU A 94 -13.38 0.79 2.33
N THR A 95 -14.05 1.44 1.37
CA THR A 95 -15.09 2.44 1.66
C THR A 95 -16.29 1.78 2.35
N VAL A 96 -16.79 0.67 1.81
CA VAL A 96 -17.94 -0.06 2.39
C VAL A 96 -17.60 -0.62 3.76
N THR A 97 -16.41 -1.19 3.93
CA THR A 97 -15.95 -1.73 5.20
C THR A 97 -15.80 -0.64 6.26
N SER A 98 -15.35 0.57 5.91
CA SER A 98 -15.27 1.68 6.88
C SER A 98 -16.63 2.11 7.44
N GLU A 99 -17.72 1.87 6.72
CA GLU A 99 -19.08 2.17 7.16
C GLU A 99 -19.67 1.08 8.09
N LYS A 100 -18.99 -0.07 8.26
CA LYS A 100 -19.49 -1.18 9.11
C LYS A 100 -19.42 -0.84 10.61
N PRO A 101 -20.20 -1.54 11.47
CA PRO A 101 -20.12 -1.40 12.93
C PRO A 101 -18.72 -1.69 13.48
N GLU A 102 -18.31 -0.98 14.53
CA GLU A 102 -16.94 -1.00 15.07
C GLU A 102 -16.46 -2.40 15.46
N ASN A 103 -17.33 -3.25 16.01
CA ASN A 103 -16.98 -4.60 16.46
C ASN A 103 -16.55 -5.56 15.33
N VAL A 104 -16.89 -5.26 14.07
CA VAL A 104 -16.48 -6.06 12.90
C VAL A 104 -15.61 -5.26 11.92
N ARG A 105 -15.69 -3.92 11.97
CA ARG A 105 -15.01 -3.00 11.05
C ARG A 105 -13.52 -3.29 10.95
N TRP A 106 -12.83 -3.42 12.08
CA TRP A 106 -11.36 -3.45 12.10
C TRP A 106 -10.79 -4.72 11.46
N ASN A 107 -11.37 -5.89 11.77
CA ASN A 107 -10.99 -7.15 11.13
C ASN A 107 -11.13 -7.07 9.60
N TYR A 108 -12.29 -6.59 9.13
CA TYR A 108 -12.56 -6.47 7.70
C TYR A 108 -11.68 -5.41 7.03
N LEU A 109 -11.39 -4.32 7.74
CA LEU A 109 -10.56 -3.24 7.22
C LEU A 109 -9.11 -3.66 7.13
N GLN A 110 -8.62 -4.47 8.08
CA GLN A 110 -7.29 -5.07 8.05
C GLN A 110 -7.10 -5.89 6.77
N ASP A 111 -8.06 -6.77 6.43
CA ASP A 111 -7.98 -7.58 5.20
C ASP A 111 -7.94 -6.71 3.94
N ALA A 112 -8.83 -5.71 3.86
CA ALA A 112 -8.91 -4.82 2.71
C ALA A 112 -7.67 -3.93 2.56
N LEU A 113 -7.11 -3.41 3.66
CA LEU A 113 -5.87 -2.63 3.68
C LEU A 113 -4.68 -3.50 3.30
N SER A 114 -4.60 -4.74 3.78
CA SER A 114 -3.53 -5.69 3.44
C SER A 114 -3.49 -5.97 1.93
N VAL A 115 -4.67 -6.16 1.30
CA VAL A 115 -4.77 -6.30 -0.16
C VAL A 115 -4.31 -5.04 -0.88
N LEU A 116 -4.71 -3.85 -0.41
CA LEU A 116 -4.28 -2.59 -1.02
C LEU A 116 -2.76 -2.44 -0.89
N ALA A 117 -2.20 -2.60 0.29
CA ALA A 117 -0.78 -2.50 0.56
C ALA A 117 0.04 -3.46 -0.32
N MET A 118 -0.44 -4.69 -0.51
CA MET A 118 0.13 -5.66 -1.44
C MET A 118 0.07 -5.15 -2.90
N CYS A 119 -1.10 -4.68 -3.36
CA CYS A 119 -1.32 -4.21 -4.74
C CYS A 119 -0.40 -3.04 -5.11
N LEU A 120 -0.03 -2.19 -4.14
CA LEU A 120 0.88 -1.06 -4.31
C LEU A 120 2.35 -1.49 -4.45
N CYS A 121 2.63 -2.42 -5.37
CA CYS A 121 3.94 -3.03 -5.58
C CYS A 121 4.77 -2.40 -6.71
N ASN A 122 4.20 -1.48 -7.49
CA ASN A 122 4.95 -0.76 -8.52
C ASN A 122 4.41 0.65 -8.77
N ARG A 123 5.23 1.47 -9.42
CA ARG A 123 4.96 2.88 -9.67
C ARG A 123 3.65 3.13 -10.41
N GLU A 124 3.30 2.33 -11.40
CA GLU A 124 2.12 2.53 -12.24
C GLU A 124 0.82 2.26 -11.48
N ILE A 125 0.79 1.19 -10.68
CA ILE A 125 -0.38 0.89 -9.84
C ILE A 125 -0.54 1.99 -8.79
N ILE A 126 0.55 2.38 -8.11
CA ILE A 126 0.53 3.47 -7.12
C ILE A 126 0.10 4.79 -7.74
N SER A 127 0.58 5.12 -8.95
CA SER A 127 0.15 6.34 -9.65
C SER A 127 -1.35 6.29 -10.01
N THR A 128 -1.87 5.11 -10.34
CA THR A 128 -3.31 4.91 -10.60
C THR A 128 -4.14 5.07 -9.32
N MET A 129 -3.57 4.77 -8.16
CA MET A 129 -4.26 4.94 -6.88
C MET A 129 -4.61 6.42 -6.59
N LEU A 130 -3.87 7.37 -7.15
CA LEU A 130 -4.15 8.80 -7.01
C LEU A 130 -5.55 9.18 -7.52
N PHE A 131 -6.11 8.46 -8.49
CA PHE A 131 -7.48 8.69 -8.98
C PHE A 131 -8.56 8.41 -7.92
N TYR A 132 -8.23 7.61 -6.90
CA TYR A 132 -9.13 7.26 -5.80
C TYR A 132 -8.78 7.99 -4.50
N ALA A 133 -7.85 8.94 -4.53
CA ALA A 133 -7.33 9.58 -3.33
C ALA A 133 -8.44 10.20 -2.46
N ASN A 134 -9.48 10.77 -3.08
CA ASN A 134 -10.62 11.34 -2.34
C ASN A 134 -11.48 10.27 -1.65
N ASP A 135 -11.63 9.09 -2.26
CA ASP A 135 -12.43 8.00 -1.68
C ASP A 135 -11.66 7.33 -0.53
N ILE A 136 -10.35 7.18 -0.67
CA ILE A 136 -9.52 6.45 0.29
C ILE A 136 -8.94 7.31 1.41
N GLN A 137 -8.79 8.62 1.22
CA GLN A 137 -8.24 9.50 2.25
C GLN A 137 -9.03 9.43 3.57
N PRO A 138 -10.38 9.50 3.59
CA PRO A 138 -11.14 9.37 4.83
C PRO A 138 -10.90 8.04 5.54
N VAL A 139 -10.81 6.94 4.78
CA VAL A 139 -10.57 5.60 5.32
C VAL A 139 -9.19 5.49 5.96
N LEU A 140 -8.15 5.99 5.28
CA LEU A 140 -6.78 5.99 5.81
C LEU A 140 -6.65 6.88 7.04
N THR A 141 -7.31 8.04 7.04
CA THR A 141 -7.33 8.94 8.20
C THR A 141 -8.05 8.30 9.39
N MET A 142 -9.18 7.63 9.19
CA MET A 142 -9.87 6.88 10.24
C MET A 142 -8.99 5.76 10.81
N ALA A 143 -8.30 5.02 9.96
CA ALA A 143 -7.39 3.93 10.35
C ALA A 143 -6.19 4.41 11.20
N LEU A 144 -5.80 5.67 11.08
CA LEU A 144 -4.73 6.29 11.86
C LEU A 144 -5.17 6.91 13.18
N VAL A 145 -6.46 7.16 13.36
CA VAL A 145 -6.98 7.81 14.59
C VAL A 145 -7.48 6.78 15.59
N GLN A 146 -7.88 5.61 15.10
CA GLN A 146 -8.20 4.48 15.97
C GLN A 146 -6.96 3.96 16.70
N THR A 147 -7.16 3.43 17.91
CA THR A 147 -6.09 2.91 18.77
C THR A 147 -6.28 1.44 19.14
N CYS A 148 -7.33 0.80 18.64
CA CYS A 148 -7.75 -0.54 19.02
C CYS A 148 -7.08 -1.65 18.20
N ASP A 149 -6.60 -1.35 16.99
CA ASP A 149 -6.04 -2.33 16.06
C ASP A 149 -4.71 -1.83 15.46
N GLU A 150 -3.60 -2.38 15.95
CA GLU A 150 -2.25 -2.01 15.52
C GLU A 150 -1.98 -2.41 14.05
N GLU A 151 -2.56 -3.49 13.53
CA GLU A 151 -2.33 -3.92 12.15
C GLU A 151 -3.04 -3.01 11.15
N VAL A 152 -4.28 -2.61 11.43
CA VAL A 152 -5.00 -1.59 10.66
C VAL A 152 -4.20 -0.28 10.61
N TYR A 153 -3.66 0.13 11.75
CA TYR A 153 -2.82 1.33 11.85
C TYR A 153 -1.57 1.18 10.97
N PHE A 154 -0.85 0.07 11.13
CA PHE A 154 0.40 -0.20 10.41
C PHE A 154 0.19 -0.24 8.89
N GLU A 155 -0.78 -0.99 8.40
CA GLU A 155 -1.05 -1.11 6.96
C GLU A 155 -1.45 0.23 6.34
N SER A 156 -2.21 1.06 7.07
CA SER A 156 -2.55 2.40 6.60
C SER A 156 -1.31 3.29 6.42
N LEU A 157 -0.33 3.23 7.35
CA LEU A 157 0.94 3.94 7.22
C LEU A 157 1.78 3.42 6.04
N VAL A 158 1.81 2.10 5.83
CA VAL A 158 2.52 1.47 4.70
C VAL A 158 1.96 2.00 3.38
N ILE A 159 0.64 2.05 3.23
CA ILE A 159 -0.04 2.61 2.06
C ILE A 159 0.32 4.08 1.87
N ILE A 160 0.20 4.90 2.92
CA ILE A 160 0.52 6.34 2.88
C ILE A 160 1.97 6.56 2.47
N ASN A 161 2.90 5.80 3.03
CA ASN A 161 4.33 5.92 2.72
C ASN A 161 4.64 5.59 1.25
N LYS A 162 4.08 4.48 0.73
CA LYS A 162 4.21 4.11 -0.68
C LYS A 162 3.65 5.20 -1.61
N MET A 163 2.49 5.76 -1.26
CA MET A 163 1.85 6.84 -1.99
C MET A 163 2.68 8.13 -1.97
N LEU A 164 3.25 8.52 -0.82
CA LEU A 164 4.13 9.70 -0.72
C LEU A 164 5.40 9.54 -1.55
N ILE A 165 6.04 8.36 -1.55
CA ILE A 165 7.26 8.12 -2.34
C ILE A 165 7.02 8.27 -3.84
N VAL A 166 5.90 7.76 -4.33
CA VAL A 166 5.60 7.72 -5.76
C VAL A 166 4.87 8.97 -6.26
N CYS A 167 3.83 9.39 -5.57
CA CYS A 167 2.97 10.50 -5.98
C CYS A 167 3.44 11.85 -5.43
N ARG A 168 4.32 11.86 -4.41
CA ARG A 168 4.93 13.04 -3.81
C ARG A 168 3.88 14.12 -3.48
N GLU A 169 4.15 15.36 -3.91
CA GLU A 169 3.28 16.52 -3.71
C GLU A 169 1.83 16.26 -4.13
N LYS A 170 1.60 15.50 -5.21
CA LYS A 170 0.24 15.25 -5.69
C LYS A 170 -0.60 14.56 -4.62
N PHE A 171 -0.03 13.58 -3.90
CA PHE A 171 -0.74 12.90 -2.81
C PHE A 171 -0.66 13.69 -1.51
N ALA A 172 0.47 14.34 -1.23
CA ALA A 172 0.67 15.17 -0.05
C ALA A 172 -0.41 16.27 0.08
N LYS A 173 -0.83 16.87 -1.03
CA LYS A 173 -1.93 17.86 -1.05
C LYS A 173 -3.26 17.33 -0.52
N PHE A 174 -3.54 16.04 -0.70
CA PHE A 174 -4.78 15.42 -0.21
C PHE A 174 -4.65 14.98 1.24
N ILE A 175 -3.53 14.37 1.62
CA ILE A 175 -3.40 13.72 2.94
C ILE A 175 -2.98 14.68 4.05
N LEU A 176 -2.22 15.74 3.76
CA LEU A 176 -1.66 16.65 4.79
C LEU A 176 -2.66 17.71 5.27
N THR A 177 -3.80 17.25 5.75
CA THR A 177 -4.78 18.07 6.49
C THR A 177 -4.26 18.36 7.91
N PRO A 178 -4.74 19.42 8.60
CA PRO A 178 -4.36 19.68 9.99
C PRO A 178 -4.61 18.47 10.90
N PHE A 179 -5.76 17.81 10.72
CA PHE A 179 -6.15 16.62 11.48
C PHE A 179 -5.17 15.44 11.26
N PHE A 180 -4.72 15.22 10.03
CA PHE A 180 -3.72 14.18 9.76
C PHE A 180 -2.37 14.47 10.41
N LEU A 181 -1.93 15.73 10.42
CA LEU A 181 -0.66 16.12 11.07
C LEU A 181 -0.73 15.94 12.60
N GLU A 182 -1.88 16.21 13.19
CA GLU A 182 -2.16 15.94 14.60
C GLU A 182 -2.13 14.44 14.89
N ALA A 183 -2.85 13.63 14.11
CA ALA A 183 -2.83 12.16 14.23
C ALA A 183 -1.42 11.57 14.07
N LEU A 184 -0.59 12.11 13.18
CA LEU A 184 0.83 11.69 13.08
C LEU A 184 1.62 12.03 14.34
N THR A 185 1.37 13.20 14.95
CA THR A 185 2.07 13.63 16.16
C THR A 185 1.67 12.75 17.35
N GLU A 186 0.35 12.65 17.60
CA GLU A 186 -0.22 11.84 18.67
C GLU A 186 0.13 10.37 18.53
N GLY A 187 0.10 9.84 17.31
CA GLY A 187 0.52 8.47 17.04
C GLY A 187 1.97 8.20 17.44
N VAL A 188 2.90 9.12 17.17
CA VAL A 188 4.30 8.94 17.59
C VAL A 188 4.39 8.97 19.11
N GLU A 189 3.71 9.91 19.77
CA GLU A 189 3.71 10.02 21.23
C GLU A 189 3.11 8.78 21.90
N GLN A 190 2.04 8.23 21.33
CA GLN A 190 1.36 7.04 21.82
C GLN A 190 2.21 5.77 21.66
N TRP A 191 2.82 5.59 20.48
CA TRP A 191 3.51 4.35 20.14
C TRP A 191 4.98 4.32 20.56
N LEU A 192 5.57 5.48 20.91
CA LEU A 192 6.92 5.56 21.43
C LEU A 192 7.02 4.79 22.76
N GLY A 193 7.93 3.82 22.81
CA GLY A 193 8.12 2.94 23.97
C GLY A 193 7.19 1.73 24.02
N THR A 194 6.11 1.70 23.25
CA THR A 194 5.13 0.61 23.24
C THR A 194 5.21 -0.26 21.98
N SER A 195 5.27 0.35 20.79
CA SER A 195 5.46 -0.36 19.51
C SER A 195 6.54 0.31 18.65
N ILE A 196 7.71 -0.32 18.60
CA ILE A 196 8.85 0.15 17.79
C ILE A 196 8.52 0.08 16.31
N ARG A 197 7.76 -0.93 15.89
CA ARG A 197 7.34 -1.10 14.50
C ARG A 197 6.50 0.10 14.04
N LEU A 198 5.46 0.46 14.80
CA LEU A 198 4.60 1.60 14.50
C LEU A 198 5.36 2.92 14.58
N THR A 199 6.16 3.12 15.63
CA THR A 199 6.99 4.32 15.78
C THR A 199 7.89 4.52 14.56
N ASN A 200 8.62 3.48 14.14
CA ASN A 200 9.49 3.57 12.98
C ASN A 200 8.71 3.88 11.69
N MET A 201 7.54 3.27 11.50
CA MET A 201 6.74 3.50 10.31
C MET A 201 6.18 4.94 10.26
N LEU A 202 5.76 5.49 11.40
CA LEU A 202 5.37 6.91 11.52
C LEU A 202 6.52 7.85 11.16
N LEU A 203 7.72 7.58 11.69
CA LEU A 203 8.91 8.37 11.34
C LEU A 203 9.26 8.24 9.84
N GLN A 204 9.06 7.06 9.22
CA GLN A 204 9.24 6.91 7.76
C GLN A 204 8.22 7.72 6.98
N VAL A 205 6.97 7.83 7.43
CA VAL A 205 5.96 8.70 6.81
C VAL A 205 6.40 10.17 6.89
N ILE A 206 6.87 10.63 8.06
CA ILE A 206 7.39 12.00 8.24
C ILE A 206 8.57 12.26 7.29
N LYS A 207 9.54 11.33 7.20
CA LYS A 207 10.64 11.39 6.23
C LYS A 207 10.12 11.51 4.79
N SER A 208 9.14 10.70 4.40
CA SER A 208 8.58 10.72 3.04
C SER A 208 7.85 12.03 2.72
N ILE A 209 7.28 12.70 3.73
CA ILE A 209 6.74 14.06 3.57
C ILE A 209 7.86 15.07 3.28
N LEU A 210 8.96 15.04 4.05
CA LEU A 210 10.14 15.90 3.80
C LEU A 210 10.72 15.67 2.40
N MET A 211 10.76 14.41 1.95
CA MET A 211 11.25 14.02 0.63
C MET A 211 10.45 14.60 -0.55
N CYS A 212 9.23 15.11 -0.32
CA CYS A 212 8.43 15.74 -1.37
C CYS A 212 9.10 17.00 -1.95
N GLY A 213 9.96 17.67 -1.18
CA GLY A 213 10.79 18.79 -1.64
C GLY A 213 10.04 20.08 -1.97
N GLN A 214 8.80 20.23 -1.48
CA GLN A 214 7.98 21.42 -1.65
C GLN A 214 7.86 22.18 -0.31
N ASP A 215 7.95 23.50 -0.37
CA ASP A 215 7.97 24.38 0.82
C ASP A 215 6.79 24.12 1.76
N SER A 216 5.57 24.06 1.21
CA SER A 216 4.35 23.86 2.02
C SER A 216 4.30 22.49 2.71
N THR A 217 4.79 21.44 2.05
CA THR A 217 4.85 20.08 2.64
C THR A 217 5.97 19.98 3.67
N PHE A 218 7.10 20.64 3.39
CA PHE A 218 8.27 20.65 4.26
C PHE A 218 7.99 21.39 5.56
N GLU A 219 7.35 22.56 5.49
CA GLU A 219 6.99 23.35 6.68
C GLU A 219 6.04 22.56 7.60
N LYS A 220 5.04 21.88 7.02
CA LYS A 220 4.13 21.00 7.78
C LYS A 220 4.86 19.86 8.49
N ALA A 221 5.76 19.15 7.81
CA ALA A 221 6.56 18.10 8.43
C ALA A 221 7.52 18.66 9.50
N SER A 222 8.12 19.82 9.25
CA SER A 222 9.00 20.50 10.21
C SER A 222 8.26 20.87 11.49
N GLN A 223 7.00 21.29 11.40
CA GLN A 223 6.16 21.56 12.56
C GLN A 223 5.89 20.30 13.38
N VAL A 224 5.58 19.18 12.74
CA VAL A 224 5.42 17.88 13.41
C VAL A 224 6.72 17.49 14.14
N ILE A 225 7.87 17.59 13.46
CA ILE A 225 9.18 17.27 14.05
C ILE A 225 9.46 18.15 15.27
N LYS A 226 9.23 19.47 15.18
CA LYS A 226 9.42 20.42 16.29
C LYS A 226 8.58 20.05 17.52
N LYS A 227 7.32 19.63 17.33
CA LYS A 227 6.45 19.18 18.43
C LYS A 227 7.02 17.94 19.14
N LEU A 228 7.58 17.01 18.38
CA LEU A 228 8.10 15.74 18.88
C LEU A 228 9.47 15.84 19.58
N VAL A 229 10.19 16.96 19.48
CA VAL A 229 11.55 17.11 20.06
C VAL A 229 11.57 16.83 21.57
N ASN A 230 10.61 17.37 22.31
CA ASN A 230 10.55 17.17 23.76
C ASN A 230 10.30 15.70 24.11
N THR A 231 9.39 15.05 23.39
CA THR A 231 9.03 13.63 23.56
C THR A 231 10.26 12.73 23.37
N PHE A 232 11.02 12.92 22.28
CA PHE A 232 12.25 12.14 22.06
C PHE A 232 13.40 12.49 23.01
N THR A 233 13.46 13.74 23.48
CA THR A 233 14.46 14.14 24.49
C THR A 233 14.22 13.43 25.82
N LEU A 234 12.95 13.26 26.22
CA LEU A 234 12.59 12.50 27.41
C LEU A 234 12.91 11.01 27.22
N ALA A 235 12.48 10.42 26.10
CA ALA A 235 12.78 9.02 25.79
C ALA A 235 14.29 8.73 25.76
N SER A 236 15.11 9.64 25.22
CA SER A 236 16.58 9.50 25.20
C SER A 236 17.18 9.45 26.61
N LYS A 237 16.68 10.27 27.55
CA LYS A 237 17.11 10.25 28.96
C LYS A 237 16.71 8.95 29.68
N GLU A 238 15.53 8.42 29.37
CA GLU A 238 15.07 7.14 29.91
C GLU A 238 15.96 5.98 29.43
N ILE A 239 16.31 5.97 28.14
CA ILE A 239 17.25 4.97 27.57
C ILE A 239 18.61 5.03 28.26
N ALA A 240 19.17 6.23 28.46
CA ALA A 240 20.45 6.39 29.16
C ALA A 240 20.39 5.80 30.58
N THR A 241 19.28 6.03 31.28
CA THR A 241 19.05 5.49 32.63
C THR A 241 18.91 3.96 32.63
N CYS A 242 18.30 3.37 31.59
CA CYS A 242 18.22 1.92 31.41
C CYS A 242 19.58 1.29 31.11
N ALA A 243 20.40 1.96 30.28
CA ALA A 243 21.74 1.49 29.94
C ALA A 243 22.65 1.39 31.17
N ASP A 244 22.59 2.37 32.08
CA ASP A 244 23.33 2.36 33.35
C ASP A 244 22.94 1.17 34.26
N LYS A 245 21.73 0.64 34.08
CA LYS A 245 21.21 -0.54 34.80
C LYS A 245 21.47 -1.86 34.07
N GLY A 246 22.18 -1.84 32.94
CA GLY A 246 22.43 -3.02 32.11
C GLY A 246 21.19 -3.55 31.38
N GLN A 247 20.14 -2.74 31.22
CA GLN A 247 18.93 -3.11 30.48
C GLN A 247 19.03 -2.66 29.03
N THR A 248 18.80 -3.59 28.09
CA THR A 248 18.76 -3.27 26.65
C THR A 248 17.44 -2.58 26.29
N CYS A 249 17.50 -1.36 25.75
CA CYS A 249 16.33 -0.68 25.20
C CYS A 249 16.33 -0.72 23.67
N ASN A 250 15.29 -1.30 23.08
CA ASN A 250 15.18 -1.47 21.62
C ASN A 250 14.84 -0.17 20.87
N MET A 251 14.71 0.97 21.56
CA MET A 251 14.34 2.26 20.97
C MET A 251 15.51 3.08 20.39
N SER A 252 16.77 2.68 20.60
CA SER A 252 17.94 3.47 20.15
C SER A 252 17.86 3.87 18.68
N LEU A 253 17.47 2.92 17.81
CA LEU A 253 17.34 3.15 16.37
C LEU A 253 16.27 4.20 16.02
N SER A 254 15.14 4.21 16.74
CA SER A 254 14.08 5.19 16.52
C SER A 254 14.54 6.59 16.95
N ILE A 255 15.31 6.69 18.04
CA ILE A 255 15.88 7.97 18.49
C ILE A 255 16.92 8.48 17.49
N GLU A 256 17.88 7.65 17.09
CA GLU A 256 18.89 8.02 16.08
C GLU A 256 18.24 8.47 14.77
N PHE A 257 17.18 7.78 14.35
CA PHE A 257 16.44 8.14 13.16
C PHE A 257 15.69 9.48 13.31
N PHE A 258 15.10 9.74 14.47
CA PHE A 258 14.46 11.02 14.77
C PHE A 258 15.48 12.17 14.84
N GLU A 259 16.66 11.96 15.42
CA GLU A 259 17.73 12.97 15.41
C GLU A 259 18.16 13.33 13.98
N ALA A 260 18.19 12.36 13.07
CA ALA A 260 18.44 12.63 11.66
C ALA A 260 17.31 13.47 11.02
N LEU A 261 16.04 13.25 11.40
CA LEU A 261 14.92 14.11 11.01
C LEU A 261 15.11 15.55 11.50
N VAL A 262 15.45 15.74 12.78
CA VAL A 262 15.71 17.06 13.37
C VAL A 262 16.88 17.78 12.66
N LYS A 263 17.96 17.07 12.35
CA LYS A 263 19.08 17.66 11.58
C LYS A 263 18.66 18.08 10.18
N SER A 264 17.75 17.33 9.55
CA SER A 264 17.36 17.56 8.17
C SER A 264 16.44 18.77 7.95
N ILE A 265 15.76 19.27 8.99
CA ILE A 265 14.86 20.44 8.87
C ILE A 265 15.60 21.79 8.88
N VAL A 266 16.93 21.77 9.04
CA VAL A 266 17.79 22.97 8.92
C VAL A 266 18.10 23.27 7.44
N PHE A 267 17.98 22.27 6.56
CA PHE A 267 18.19 22.43 5.13
C PHE A 267 17.01 23.14 4.46
N SER A 268 17.24 23.69 3.25
CA SER A 268 16.12 24.07 2.39
C SER A 268 15.31 22.82 1.98
N PRO A 269 14.04 22.97 1.57
CA PRO A 269 13.19 21.84 1.16
C PRO A 269 13.83 20.98 0.05
N HIS A 270 14.51 21.60 -0.90
CA HIS A 270 15.20 20.90 -1.99
C HIS A 270 16.41 20.10 -1.48
N GLU A 271 17.26 20.71 -0.66
CA GLU A 271 18.43 20.06 -0.06
C GLU A 271 18.01 18.90 0.88
N CYS A 272 16.96 19.09 1.66
CA CYS A 272 16.39 18.04 2.52
C CYS A 272 15.89 16.84 1.69
N SER A 273 15.22 17.10 0.57
CA SER A 273 14.80 16.05 -0.37
C SER A 273 16.02 15.29 -0.92
N ILE A 274 17.09 15.99 -1.32
CA ILE A 274 18.33 15.36 -1.79
C ILE A 274 19.00 14.54 -0.66
N TYR A 275 19.06 15.08 0.55
CA TYR A 275 19.63 14.41 1.74
C TYR A 275 18.98 13.05 2.00
N TRP A 276 17.64 13.00 1.98
CA TRP A 276 16.90 11.77 2.25
C TRP A 276 16.84 10.82 1.06
N THR A 277 16.73 11.33 -0.15
CA THR A 277 16.74 10.50 -1.37
C THR A 277 18.12 9.95 -1.68
N LYS A 278 19.20 10.64 -1.28
CA LYS A 278 20.58 10.34 -1.65
C LYS A 278 20.76 10.16 -3.17
N GLY A 279 19.99 10.92 -3.96
CA GLY A 279 19.97 10.81 -5.42
C GLY A 279 19.25 9.59 -5.99
N LYS A 280 18.66 8.72 -5.15
CA LYS A 280 17.91 7.54 -5.59
C LYS A 280 16.65 7.94 -6.36
N SER A 281 16.35 7.18 -7.41
CA SER A 281 15.10 7.26 -8.13
C SER A 281 13.92 6.79 -7.28
N THR A 282 12.71 7.19 -7.64
CA THR A 282 11.47 6.66 -7.03
C THR A 282 11.38 5.14 -7.08
N LYS A 283 11.96 4.50 -8.11
CA LYS A 283 11.99 3.04 -8.23
C LYS A 283 12.84 2.42 -7.13
N GLU A 284 14.04 2.94 -6.91
CA GLU A 284 14.97 2.45 -5.89
C GLU A 284 14.42 2.67 -4.47
N LEU A 285 13.82 3.84 -4.22
CA LEU A 285 13.16 4.12 -2.94
C LEU A 285 11.97 3.18 -2.68
N LEU A 286 11.20 2.84 -3.72
CA LEU A 286 10.11 1.88 -3.59
C LEU A 286 10.63 0.46 -3.32
N CYS A 287 11.74 0.03 -3.96
CA CYS A 287 12.39 -1.24 -3.66
C CYS A 287 12.77 -1.34 -2.17
N GLU A 288 13.33 -0.28 -1.58
CA GLU A 288 13.68 -0.25 -0.15
C GLU A 288 12.46 -0.42 0.76
N VAL A 289 11.35 0.23 0.44
CA VAL A 289 10.11 0.11 1.22
C VAL A 289 9.45 -1.25 1.06
N LEU A 290 9.59 -1.89 -0.09
CA LEU A 290 9.08 -3.24 -0.33
C LEU A 290 10.02 -4.34 0.20
N ASP A 291 11.18 -3.96 0.74
CA ASP A 291 12.28 -4.87 1.12
C ASP A 291 12.68 -5.80 -0.02
N GLN A 292 12.95 -5.21 -1.20
CA GLN A 292 13.32 -5.94 -2.41
C GLN A 292 14.63 -5.44 -3.00
N PRO A 293 15.47 -6.34 -3.55
CA PRO A 293 16.64 -5.92 -4.30
C PRO A 293 16.28 -5.26 -5.66
N TRP A 294 15.11 -5.60 -6.22
CA TRP A 294 14.57 -4.95 -7.42
C TRP A 294 13.05 -5.13 -7.49
N LEU A 295 12.35 -4.20 -8.17
CA LEU A 295 10.92 -4.37 -8.48
C LEU A 295 10.74 -5.53 -9.47
N PHE A 296 10.04 -6.58 -9.04
CA PHE A 296 9.60 -7.63 -9.96
C PHE A 296 8.51 -7.08 -10.89
N ILE A 297 8.82 -7.03 -12.17
CA ILE A 297 7.85 -6.69 -13.22
C ILE A 297 7.56 -7.96 -14.00
N HIS A 298 6.31 -8.39 -13.97
CA HIS A 298 5.81 -9.57 -14.67
C HIS A 298 5.02 -9.18 -15.93
N CYS A 299 4.91 -10.12 -16.85
CA CYS A 299 3.92 -10.05 -17.93
C CYS A 299 2.52 -10.09 -17.31
N SER A 300 1.68 -9.12 -17.69
CA SER A 300 0.30 -9.00 -17.23
C SER A 300 -0.64 -10.08 -17.78
N TRP A 301 -0.18 -10.95 -18.70
CA TRP A 301 -0.95 -12.12 -19.11
C TRP A 301 -0.80 -13.22 -18.03
N PRO A 302 -1.86 -13.55 -17.24
CA PRO A 302 -1.74 -14.41 -16.06
C PRO A 302 -1.20 -15.84 -16.31
N PRO A 303 -1.29 -16.43 -17.51
CA PRO A 303 -0.59 -17.68 -17.82
C PRO A 303 0.91 -17.56 -18.17
N CYS A 304 1.47 -16.37 -18.43
CA CYS A 304 2.80 -16.25 -19.07
C CYS A 304 4.02 -16.53 -18.16
N GLY A 305 4.06 -15.99 -16.94
CA GLY A 305 5.16 -16.18 -15.98
C GLY A 305 6.42 -15.35 -16.21
N VAL A 306 6.63 -14.78 -17.42
CA VAL A 306 7.85 -14.01 -17.73
C VAL A 306 7.98 -12.76 -16.85
N HIS A 307 9.18 -12.53 -16.32
CA HIS A 307 9.53 -11.36 -15.50
C HIS A 307 10.88 -10.74 -15.87
N ASN A 308 11.15 -9.52 -15.39
CA ASN A 308 12.36 -8.73 -15.69
C ASN A 308 13.68 -9.26 -15.12
N GLY A 309 13.64 -10.39 -14.40
CA GLY A 309 14.83 -11.12 -13.96
C GLY A 309 15.30 -12.18 -14.95
N MET A 310 14.50 -12.46 -15.99
CA MET A 310 14.86 -13.41 -17.04
C MET A 310 15.65 -12.72 -18.17
N PRO A 311 16.61 -13.40 -18.82
CA PRO A 311 17.41 -12.84 -19.91
C PRO A 311 16.57 -12.23 -21.05
N GLN A 312 17.02 -11.09 -21.58
CA GLN A 312 16.44 -10.42 -22.76
C GLN A 312 14.95 -10.07 -22.66
N THR A 313 14.44 -9.83 -21.45
CA THR A 313 13.04 -9.45 -21.25
C THR A 313 12.83 -7.94 -21.37
N PHE A 314 12.14 -7.53 -22.45
CA PHE A 314 11.66 -6.16 -22.61
C PHE A 314 10.14 -6.13 -22.52
N PHE A 315 9.63 -5.36 -21.56
CA PHE A 315 8.19 -5.21 -21.37
C PHE A 315 7.65 -4.01 -22.14
N ARG A 316 6.65 -4.25 -22.99
CA ARG A 316 5.90 -3.21 -23.68
C ARG A 316 4.63 -2.90 -22.92
N LYS A 317 4.37 -1.62 -22.66
CA LYS A 317 3.12 -1.18 -22.06
C LYS A 317 1.97 -1.31 -23.05
N CYS A 318 0.76 -1.56 -22.54
CA CYS A 318 -0.45 -1.38 -23.33
C CYS A 318 -0.55 0.09 -23.78
N GLY A 319 -0.61 0.33 -25.10
CA GLY A 319 -0.66 1.68 -25.65
C GLY A 319 -1.91 2.50 -25.28
N ALA A 320 -2.94 1.84 -24.76
CA ALA A 320 -4.18 2.47 -24.33
C ALA A 320 -4.15 2.86 -22.83
N CYS A 321 -4.05 1.89 -21.91
CA CYS A 321 -4.11 2.19 -20.48
C CYS A 321 -2.75 2.53 -19.85
N SER A 322 -1.63 2.14 -20.45
CA SER A 322 -0.27 2.27 -19.91
C SER A 322 0.01 1.61 -18.55
N ILE A 323 -0.96 0.85 -18.01
CA ILE A 323 -0.87 0.15 -16.72
C ILE A 323 -0.25 -1.24 -16.93
N VAL A 324 -0.88 -2.08 -17.75
CA VAL A 324 -0.43 -3.45 -17.99
C VAL A 324 0.76 -3.52 -18.95
N ARG A 325 1.55 -4.58 -18.84
CA ARG A 325 2.79 -4.79 -19.57
C ARG A 325 2.88 -6.19 -20.16
N TYR A 326 3.50 -6.31 -21.33
CA TYR A 326 3.61 -7.58 -22.06
C TYR A 326 5.03 -7.84 -22.51
N CYS A 327 5.49 -9.08 -22.36
CA CYS A 327 6.77 -9.53 -22.92
C CYS A 327 6.70 -9.72 -24.45
N SER A 328 5.50 -9.87 -25.03
CA SER A 328 5.30 -10.07 -26.47
C SER A 328 3.95 -9.57 -26.96
N ARG A 329 3.84 -9.32 -28.26
CA ARG A 329 2.55 -8.99 -28.92
C ARG A 329 1.53 -10.11 -28.78
N GLN A 330 1.99 -11.37 -28.77
CA GLN A 330 1.11 -12.53 -28.57
C GLN A 330 0.45 -12.52 -27.18
N CYS A 331 1.22 -12.23 -26.12
CA CYS A 331 0.65 -12.10 -24.77
C CYS A 331 -0.34 -10.94 -24.69
N GLN A 332 -0.06 -9.83 -25.39
CA GLN A 332 -0.99 -8.71 -25.48
C GLN A 332 -2.31 -9.13 -26.15
N THR A 333 -2.27 -9.78 -27.32
CA THR A 333 -3.48 -10.24 -28.01
C THR A 333 -4.29 -11.21 -27.16
N LYS A 334 -3.64 -12.22 -26.57
CA LYS A 334 -4.33 -13.18 -25.68
C LYS A 334 -4.97 -12.52 -24.48
N HIS A 335 -4.26 -11.60 -23.81
CA HIS A 335 -4.82 -10.88 -22.67
C HIS A 335 -5.96 -9.94 -23.08
N TRP A 336 -5.87 -9.33 -24.27
CA TRP A 336 -6.93 -8.50 -24.84
C TRP A 336 -8.23 -9.28 -25.01
N GLU A 337 -8.15 -10.45 -25.64
CA GLU A 337 -9.28 -11.37 -25.88
C GLU A 337 -9.85 -11.94 -24.58
N ALA A 338 -8.98 -12.23 -23.60
CA ALA A 338 -9.38 -12.73 -22.28
C ALA A 338 -10.02 -11.68 -21.35
N GLY A 339 -10.32 -10.48 -21.86
CA GLY A 339 -11.11 -9.47 -21.14
C GLY A 339 -10.37 -8.19 -20.77
N HIS A 340 -9.06 -8.06 -21.05
CA HIS A 340 -8.35 -6.79 -20.80
C HIS A 340 -9.02 -5.61 -21.54
N LEU A 341 -9.63 -5.84 -22.70
CA LEU A 341 -10.40 -4.82 -23.44
C LEU A 341 -11.40 -4.05 -22.54
N ILE A 342 -12.11 -4.75 -21.66
CA ILE A 342 -13.16 -4.17 -20.80
C ILE A 342 -12.51 -3.28 -19.72
N LEU A 343 -11.47 -3.79 -19.07
CA LEU A 343 -10.72 -3.07 -18.03
C LEU A 343 -9.97 -1.87 -18.62
N CYS A 344 -9.41 -2.04 -19.81
CA CYS A 344 -8.62 -1.02 -20.50
C CYS A 344 -9.45 0.21 -20.84
N LYS A 345 -10.66 0.03 -21.41
CA LYS A 345 -11.59 1.12 -21.71
C LYS A 345 -11.97 1.92 -20.47
N SER A 346 -12.21 1.24 -19.35
CA SER A 346 -12.55 1.87 -18.08
C SER A 346 -11.42 2.79 -17.58
N ASN A 347 -10.16 2.39 -17.78
CA ASN A 347 -8.99 3.19 -17.40
C ASN A 347 -8.70 4.35 -18.37
N MET A 348 -8.97 4.18 -19.68
CA MET A 348 -8.78 5.26 -20.66
C MET A 348 -9.65 6.48 -20.38
N ASN A 349 -10.90 6.26 -19.93
CA ASN A 349 -11.82 7.36 -19.61
C ASN A 349 -11.30 8.21 -18.44
N ARG A 350 -10.48 7.64 -17.55
CA ARG A 350 -9.93 8.33 -16.39
C ARG A 350 -8.67 9.14 -16.69
N ASN A 351 -7.84 8.66 -17.61
CA ASN A 351 -6.64 9.39 -18.05
C ASN A 351 -6.95 10.65 -18.87
N LYS A 352 -8.19 10.82 -19.35
CA LYS A 352 -8.64 12.03 -20.05
C LYS A 352 -9.20 13.10 -19.12
N SER A 353 -9.51 12.75 -17.87
CA SER A 353 -10.16 13.62 -16.89
C SER A 353 -9.23 14.13 -15.77
N ALA A 354 -7.97 13.72 -15.78
CA ALA A 354 -6.90 14.22 -14.91
C ALA A 354 -5.83 14.91 -15.75
#